data_AF-A0ABD5ZD41-F1
#
_entry.id   AF-A0ABD5ZD41-F1
#
_cell.length_a   1.000
_cell.length_b   1.000
_cell.length_c   1.000
_cell.angle_alpha   90.00
_cell.angle_beta   90.00
_cell.angle_gamma   90.00
#
_symmetry.space_group_name_H-M   'P 1'
#
loop_
_entity.id
_entity.type
_entity.pdbx_description
1 polymer ?
#
loop_
_entity_poly.entity_id
_entity_poly.type
_entity_poly.pdbx_seq_one_letter_code
_entity_poly.pdbx_strand_id
1 'polypeptide(L)'
;MTVAIRPATSDDTGDIRAVVDASFRSSYSLSPLEIDVIVDNSFTDAALTERIEDHDSLLLVAEADDDAGESVVAGFAELETADMLRWLHVSPAFRGQRVGTALFERVQSESNPRNCPLRARVLETASEGRQFLERFGLFQTETDSLDLGGDHLEEHVYTTTGERVAPNDPDVEVPSSVTDDDETVRLDHDESVPGTLAPFFVLFETDSSFQRYGYFCSHCGSTDVVADGLDRLKCQRCRNTHRADRWDRAYL
;
A
#
# COMPACT_ATOMS: atom_id res chain seq x y z
N MET A 1 -25.44 6.37 -2.36
CA MET A 1 -24.94 5.04 -1.97
C MET A 1 -24.49 5.14 -0.54
N THR A 2 -25.16 4.39 0.34
CA THR A 2 -24.85 4.37 1.77
C THR A 2 -24.07 3.10 2.02
N VAL A 3 -22.90 3.21 2.66
CA VAL A 3 -22.12 2.04 3.09
C VAL A 3 -22.39 1.85 4.58
N ALA A 4 -22.83 0.66 4.98
CA ALA A 4 -23.01 0.30 6.38
C ALA A 4 -21.88 -0.64 6.81
N ILE A 5 -21.27 -0.38 7.97
CA ILE A 5 -20.20 -1.24 8.51
C ILE A 5 -20.71 -1.91 9.77
N ARG A 6 -20.56 -3.24 9.87
CA ARG A 6 -20.94 -4.03 11.04
C ARG A 6 -19.93 -5.15 11.32
N PRO A 7 -19.88 -5.70 12.55
CA PRO A 7 -19.22 -6.97 12.79
C PRO A 7 -19.77 -8.06 11.90
N ALA A 8 -18.88 -8.93 11.44
CA ALA A 8 -19.25 -10.12 10.67
C ALA A 8 -19.94 -11.15 11.58
N THR A 9 -20.80 -11.96 10.98
CA THR A 9 -21.40 -13.14 11.59
C THR A 9 -21.01 -14.38 10.77
N SER A 10 -21.28 -15.57 11.31
CA SER A 10 -21.05 -16.83 10.59
C SER A 10 -21.77 -16.91 9.24
N ASP A 11 -22.86 -16.16 9.07
CA ASP A 11 -23.63 -16.10 7.82
C ASP A 11 -22.87 -15.36 6.71
N ASP A 12 -21.91 -14.49 7.05
CA ASP A 12 -21.13 -13.70 6.09
C ASP A 12 -19.95 -14.47 5.49
N THR A 13 -19.64 -15.67 5.99
CA THR A 13 -18.43 -16.42 5.61
C THR A 13 -18.33 -16.68 4.10
N GLY A 14 -19.44 -17.05 3.47
CA GLY A 14 -19.52 -17.25 2.02
C GLY A 14 -19.29 -15.96 1.23
N ASP A 15 -19.86 -14.85 1.69
CA ASP A 15 -19.74 -13.54 1.03
C ASP A 15 -18.31 -12.97 1.17
N ILE A 16 -17.70 -13.11 2.35
CA ILE A 16 -16.29 -12.76 2.58
C ILE A 16 -15.40 -13.55 1.62
N ARG A 17 -15.61 -14.86 1.50
CA ARG A 17 -14.86 -15.72 0.56
C ARG A 17 -14.97 -15.22 -0.88
N ALA A 18 -16.18 -14.83 -1.30
CA ALA A 18 -16.42 -14.29 -2.63
C ALA A 18 -15.69 -12.94 -2.86
N VAL A 19 -15.68 -12.05 -1.86
CA VAL A 19 -14.92 -10.79 -1.91
C VAL A 19 -13.42 -11.04 -2.02
N VAL A 20 -12.86 -11.95 -1.21
CA VAL A 20 -11.44 -12.31 -1.26
C VAL A 20 -11.10 -12.80 -2.66
N ASP A 21 -11.79 -13.82 -3.13
CA ASP A 21 -11.56 -14.45 -4.44
C ASP A 21 -11.59 -13.43 -5.58
N ALA A 22 -12.63 -12.59 -5.64
CA ALA A 22 -12.77 -11.56 -6.66
C ALA A 22 -11.66 -10.49 -6.57
N SER A 23 -11.27 -10.11 -5.36
CA SER A 23 -10.21 -9.12 -5.15
C SER A 23 -8.82 -9.65 -5.51
N PHE A 24 -8.52 -10.90 -5.16
CA PHE A 24 -7.25 -11.56 -5.47
C PHE A 24 -7.05 -11.67 -6.99
N ARG A 25 -8.06 -12.17 -7.70
CA ARG A 25 -8.02 -12.31 -9.17
C ARG A 25 -7.91 -10.97 -9.91
N SER A 26 -8.37 -9.89 -9.30
CA SER A 26 -8.33 -8.56 -9.91
C SER A 26 -7.05 -7.77 -9.63
N SER A 27 -6.45 -7.93 -8.44
CA SER A 27 -5.41 -7.01 -7.96
C SER A 27 -4.04 -7.65 -7.76
N TYR A 28 -3.94 -8.98 -7.80
CA TYR A 28 -2.69 -9.70 -7.52
C TYR A 28 -2.19 -10.42 -8.76
N SER A 29 -0.87 -10.45 -8.93
CA SER A 29 -0.20 -11.18 -10.02
C SER A 29 0.01 -12.65 -9.66
N LEU A 30 -1.05 -13.30 -9.15
CA LEU A 30 -1.07 -14.71 -8.79
C LEU A 30 -1.82 -15.52 -9.85
N SER A 31 -1.42 -16.78 -10.03
CA SER A 31 -2.17 -17.71 -10.88
C SER A 31 -3.50 -18.10 -10.22
N PRO A 32 -4.51 -18.53 -11.01
CA PRO A 32 -5.77 -19.00 -10.46
C PRO A 32 -5.61 -20.11 -9.42
N LEU A 33 -4.65 -21.03 -9.64
CA LEU A 33 -4.40 -22.15 -8.73
C LEU A 33 -3.80 -21.68 -7.39
N GLU A 34 -2.88 -20.72 -7.39
CA GLU A 34 -2.33 -20.14 -6.16
C GLU A 34 -3.43 -19.41 -5.37
N ILE A 35 -4.30 -18.67 -6.06
CA ILE A 35 -5.44 -17.98 -5.43
C ILE A 35 -6.38 -19.00 -4.78
N ASP A 36 -6.75 -20.07 -5.49
CA ASP A 36 -7.64 -21.11 -4.98
C ASP A 36 -7.04 -21.76 -3.71
N VAL A 37 -5.74 -22.06 -3.72
CA VAL A 37 -5.02 -22.61 -2.55
C VAL A 37 -5.07 -21.64 -1.36
N ILE A 38 -4.90 -20.34 -1.58
CA ILE A 38 -4.98 -19.33 -0.52
C ILE A 38 -6.39 -19.25 0.06
N VAL A 39 -7.39 -19.13 -0.81
CA VAL A 39 -8.80 -19.04 -0.41
C VAL A 39 -9.23 -20.29 0.35
N ASP A 40 -8.86 -21.47 -0.15
CA ASP A 40 -9.26 -22.76 0.43
C ASP A 40 -8.53 -23.15 1.70
N ASN A 41 -7.38 -22.54 1.99
CA ASN A 41 -6.68 -22.77 3.25
C ASN A 41 -7.00 -21.71 4.31
N SER A 42 -7.09 -20.44 3.92
CA SER A 42 -7.15 -19.32 4.87
C SER A 42 -8.57 -18.77 5.09
N PHE A 43 -9.48 -18.99 4.15
CA PHE A 43 -10.84 -18.44 4.17
C PHE A 43 -11.91 -19.55 4.14
N THR A 44 -11.62 -20.70 4.76
CA THR A 44 -12.64 -21.72 5.02
C THR A 44 -13.73 -21.19 5.96
N ASP A 45 -14.95 -21.69 5.82
CA ASP A 45 -16.06 -21.30 6.71
C ASP A 45 -15.69 -21.56 8.19
N ALA A 46 -14.97 -22.65 8.45
CA ALA A 46 -14.47 -22.99 9.78
C ALA A 46 -13.43 -21.97 10.29
N ALA A 47 -12.43 -21.61 9.48
CA ALA A 47 -11.40 -20.64 9.85
C ALA A 47 -11.98 -19.23 10.06
N LEU A 48 -12.93 -18.82 9.22
CA LEU A 48 -13.61 -17.54 9.38
C LEU A 48 -14.50 -17.52 10.62
N THR A 49 -15.23 -18.62 10.89
CA THR A 49 -16.04 -18.73 12.11
C THR A 49 -15.18 -18.65 13.37
N GLU A 50 -14.04 -19.34 13.39
CA GLU A 50 -13.08 -19.29 14.50
C GLU A 50 -12.60 -17.85 14.76
N ARG A 51 -12.27 -17.09 13.71
CA ARG A 51 -11.86 -15.69 13.82
C ARG A 51 -13.00 -14.79 14.29
N ILE A 52 -14.23 -15.01 13.81
CA ILE A 52 -15.41 -14.26 14.25
C ILE A 52 -15.71 -14.49 15.74
N GLU A 53 -15.45 -15.69 16.24
CA GLU A 53 -15.65 -16.05 17.65
C GLU A 53 -14.46 -15.66 18.55
N ASP A 54 -13.29 -15.38 17.98
CA ASP A 54 -12.10 -14.94 18.70
C ASP A 54 -12.29 -13.52 19.27
N HIS A 55 -12.05 -13.37 20.57
CA HIS A 55 -12.18 -12.10 21.28
C HIS A 55 -11.00 -11.15 21.07
N ASP A 56 -9.86 -11.67 20.61
CA ASP A 56 -8.67 -10.85 20.33
C ASP A 56 -8.66 -10.31 18.89
N SER A 57 -9.51 -10.86 18.02
CA SER A 57 -9.66 -10.45 16.62
C SER A 57 -10.98 -9.68 16.39
N LEU A 58 -11.04 -8.89 15.32
CA LEU A 58 -12.27 -8.22 14.90
C LEU A 58 -12.42 -8.29 13.38
N LEU A 59 -13.46 -8.97 12.93
CA LEU A 59 -13.84 -9.05 11.51
C LEU A 59 -15.06 -8.18 11.24
N LEU A 60 -14.91 -7.22 10.33
CA LEU A 60 -15.93 -6.26 9.92
C LEU A 60 -16.32 -6.50 8.47
N VAL A 61 -17.61 -6.41 8.16
CA VAL A 61 -18.13 -6.38 6.79
C VAL A 61 -18.70 -5.02 6.46
N ALA A 62 -18.57 -4.64 5.20
CA ALA A 62 -19.19 -3.47 4.61
C ALA A 62 -20.31 -3.90 3.68
N GLU A 63 -21.52 -3.44 3.97
CA GLU A 63 -22.70 -3.65 3.13
C GLU A 63 -22.93 -2.41 2.26
N ALA A 64 -23.20 -2.65 0.98
CA ALA A 64 -23.60 -1.62 0.04
C ALA A 64 -24.62 -2.18 -0.96
N ASP A 65 -25.50 -1.31 -1.45
CA ASP A 65 -26.47 -1.68 -2.49
C ASP A 65 -25.73 -2.01 -3.80
N ASP A 66 -26.02 -3.12 -4.44
CA ASP A 66 -25.51 -3.43 -5.77
C ASP A 66 -26.25 -2.64 -6.86
N ASP A 67 -25.94 -2.90 -8.13
CA ASP A 67 -26.60 -2.23 -9.27
C ASP A 67 -28.10 -2.54 -9.36
N ALA A 68 -28.57 -3.63 -8.73
CA ALA A 68 -29.98 -4.00 -8.62
C ALA A 68 -30.67 -3.40 -7.39
N GLY A 69 -29.91 -2.72 -6.51
CA GLY A 69 -30.42 -2.14 -5.26
C GLY A 69 -30.53 -3.15 -4.10
N GLU A 70 -29.87 -4.30 -4.21
CA GLU A 70 -29.78 -5.31 -3.14
C GLU A 70 -28.56 -5.04 -2.26
N SER A 71 -28.76 -4.99 -0.95
CA SER A 71 -27.67 -4.82 0.01
C SER A 71 -26.84 -6.09 0.09
N VAL A 72 -25.57 -6.02 -0.35
CA VAL A 72 -24.63 -7.15 -0.35
C VAL A 72 -23.34 -6.77 0.36
N VAL A 73 -22.56 -7.77 0.78
CA VAL A 73 -21.22 -7.54 1.31
C VAL A 73 -20.29 -7.07 0.18
N ALA A 74 -19.97 -5.78 0.22
CA ALA A 74 -19.12 -5.09 -0.75
C ALA A 74 -17.63 -5.15 -0.38
N GLY A 75 -17.31 -5.47 0.87
CA GLY A 75 -15.94 -5.55 1.37
C GLY A 75 -15.88 -6.08 2.80
N PHE A 76 -14.67 -6.39 3.26
CA PHE A 76 -14.43 -6.74 4.65
C PHE A 76 -13.08 -6.19 5.11
N ALA A 77 -12.93 -6.04 6.42
CA ALA A 77 -11.67 -5.74 7.06
C ALA A 77 -11.48 -6.62 8.29
N GLU A 78 -10.23 -6.95 8.59
CA GLU A 78 -9.89 -7.79 9.72
C GLU A 78 -8.71 -7.26 10.50
N LEU A 79 -8.96 -7.04 11.78
CA LEU A 79 -7.96 -6.85 12.81
C LEU A 79 -7.60 -8.22 13.41
N GLU A 80 -6.36 -8.68 13.19
CA GLU A 80 -5.83 -9.91 13.82
C GLU A 80 -5.58 -9.69 15.32
N THR A 81 -5.21 -8.46 15.68
CA THR A 81 -5.17 -7.93 17.05
C THR A 81 -5.77 -6.54 17.04
N ALA A 82 -6.03 -5.97 18.22
CA ALA A 82 -6.57 -4.61 18.38
C ALA A 82 -5.81 -3.49 17.63
N ASP A 83 -4.55 -3.73 17.23
CA ASP A 83 -3.67 -2.80 16.55
C ASP A 83 -3.13 -3.30 15.20
N MET A 84 -3.44 -4.53 14.76
CA MET A 84 -2.88 -5.12 13.54
C MET A 84 -3.97 -5.39 12.50
N LEU A 85 -4.14 -4.47 11.54
CA LEU A 85 -4.96 -4.67 10.35
C LEU A 85 -4.28 -5.67 9.40
N ARG A 86 -4.86 -6.87 9.32
CA ARG A 86 -4.35 -7.96 8.51
C ARG A 86 -4.88 -7.93 7.09
N TRP A 87 -6.20 -7.81 6.95
CA TRP A 87 -6.87 -7.83 5.65
C TRP A 87 -7.81 -6.63 5.51
N LEU A 88 -7.83 -6.04 4.32
CA LEU A 88 -8.85 -5.08 3.92
C LEU A 88 -9.10 -5.27 2.43
N HIS A 89 -10.23 -5.89 2.09
CA HIS A 89 -10.60 -6.16 0.70
C HIS A 89 -11.92 -5.50 0.36
N VAL A 90 -11.97 -4.96 -0.85
CA VAL A 90 -13.19 -4.42 -1.47
C VAL A 90 -13.39 -5.18 -2.77
N SER A 91 -14.60 -5.69 -2.95
CA SER A 91 -15.00 -6.32 -4.20
C SER A 91 -14.77 -5.34 -5.36
N PRO A 92 -14.17 -5.78 -6.49
CA PRO A 92 -13.92 -4.93 -7.65
C PRO A 92 -15.16 -4.15 -8.13
N ALA A 93 -16.35 -4.75 -8.01
CA ALA A 93 -17.63 -4.12 -8.39
C ALA A 93 -17.96 -2.86 -7.57
N PHE A 94 -17.43 -2.74 -6.35
CA PHE A 94 -17.73 -1.66 -5.41
C PHE A 94 -16.55 -0.68 -5.21
N ARG A 95 -15.47 -0.83 -5.97
CA ARG A 95 -14.31 0.08 -5.88
C ARG A 95 -14.68 1.49 -6.36
N GLY A 96 -14.05 2.49 -5.75
CA GLY A 96 -14.36 3.90 -6.01
C GLY A 96 -15.60 4.42 -5.28
N GLN A 97 -16.35 3.56 -4.58
CA GLN A 97 -17.59 3.92 -3.87
C GLN A 97 -17.38 4.17 -2.37
N ARG A 98 -16.13 4.43 -1.94
CA ARG A 98 -15.73 4.69 -0.55
C ARG A 98 -15.89 3.51 0.44
N VAL A 99 -16.19 2.30 -0.03
CA VAL A 99 -16.27 1.09 0.83
C VAL A 99 -14.99 0.88 1.65
N GLY A 100 -13.82 0.89 0.98
CA GLY A 100 -12.54 0.72 1.67
C GLY A 100 -12.25 1.83 2.67
N THR A 101 -12.59 3.08 2.33
CA THR A 101 -12.45 4.23 3.23
C THR A 101 -13.31 4.05 4.48
N ALA A 102 -14.58 3.66 4.33
CA ALA A 102 -15.48 3.43 5.46
C ALA A 102 -15.00 2.29 6.37
N LEU A 103 -14.51 1.18 5.79
CA LEU A 103 -13.89 0.09 6.54
C LEU A 103 -12.67 0.57 7.34
N PHE A 104 -11.76 1.30 6.71
CA PHE A 104 -10.54 1.75 7.38
C PHE A 104 -10.80 2.79 8.47
N GLU A 105 -11.73 3.72 8.27
CA GLU A 105 -12.17 4.66 9.30
C GLU A 105 -12.80 3.93 10.49
N ARG A 106 -13.58 2.88 10.22
CA ARG A 106 -14.14 2.03 11.28
C ARG A 106 -13.04 1.29 12.04
N VAL A 107 -12.07 0.70 11.35
CA VAL A 107 -10.91 0.03 11.96
C VAL A 107 -10.11 1.01 12.84
N GLN A 108 -9.86 2.23 12.36
CA GLN A 108 -9.20 3.27 13.16
C GLN A 108 -10.00 3.66 14.41
N SER A 109 -11.33 3.63 14.35
CA SER A 109 -12.19 3.93 15.51
C SER A 109 -12.18 2.83 16.57
N GLU A 110 -11.94 1.58 16.16
CA GLU A 110 -11.84 0.41 17.05
C GLU A 110 -10.44 0.23 17.63
N SER A 111 -9.41 0.59 16.87
CA SER A 111 -8.05 0.64 17.40
C SER A 111 -7.89 1.80 18.38
N ASN A 112 -7.00 1.65 19.37
CA ASN A 112 -6.72 2.67 20.37
C ASN A 112 -5.37 3.37 20.10
N PRO A 113 -5.34 4.39 19.22
CA PRO A 113 -4.10 5.00 18.73
C PRO A 113 -3.30 5.71 19.83
N ARG A 114 -3.86 5.92 21.03
CA ARG A 114 -3.15 6.57 22.14
C ARG A 114 -2.12 5.68 22.82
N ASN A 115 -2.34 4.36 22.80
CA ASN A 115 -1.44 3.40 23.46
C ASN A 115 -0.78 2.44 22.46
N CYS A 116 -1.45 2.11 21.36
CA CYS A 116 -0.86 1.29 20.30
C CYS A 116 -1.26 1.86 18.93
N PRO A 117 -0.30 2.35 18.13
CA PRO A 117 -0.59 2.87 16.79
C PRO A 117 -1.09 1.74 15.89
N LEU A 118 -2.06 2.02 15.02
CA LEU A 118 -2.52 1.03 14.04
C LEU A 118 -1.35 0.64 13.13
N ARG A 119 -1.14 -0.66 12.99
CA ARG A 119 -0.26 -1.30 12.01
C ARG A 119 -1.13 -1.93 10.94
N ALA A 120 -0.66 -1.94 9.70
CA ALA A 120 -1.33 -2.58 8.58
C ALA A 120 -0.31 -3.34 7.72
N ARG A 121 -0.64 -4.56 7.30
CA ARG A 121 0.18 -5.36 6.38
C ARG A 121 -0.31 -5.22 4.95
N VAL A 122 0.62 -5.08 4.01
CA VAL A 122 0.32 -5.04 2.58
C VAL A 122 1.33 -5.90 1.85
N LEU A 123 0.86 -6.86 1.06
CA LEU A 123 1.70 -7.63 0.14
C LEU A 123 2.42 -6.70 -0.86
N GLU A 124 3.70 -6.93 -1.13
CA GLU A 124 4.53 -6.13 -2.04
C GLU A 124 3.85 -5.88 -3.40
N THR A 125 3.19 -6.92 -3.92
CA THR A 125 2.50 -6.89 -5.22
C THR A 125 1.20 -6.07 -5.21
N ALA A 126 0.65 -5.74 -4.05
CA ALA A 126 -0.61 -5.02 -3.88
C ALA A 126 -0.42 -3.49 -3.88
N SER A 127 0.07 -2.94 -5.00
CA SER A 127 0.40 -1.51 -5.12
C SER A 127 -0.76 -0.53 -4.83
N GLU A 128 -2.01 -0.96 -5.00
CA GLU A 128 -3.21 -0.17 -4.63
C GLU A 128 -3.37 -0.03 -3.11
N GLY A 129 -3.02 -1.08 -2.35
CA GLY A 129 -3.10 -1.10 -0.89
C GLY A 129 -2.12 -0.12 -0.25
N ARG A 130 -0.90 -0.01 -0.80
CA ARG A 130 0.10 0.99 -0.36
C ARG A 130 -0.43 2.42 -0.47
N GLN A 131 -0.90 2.81 -1.66
CA GLN A 131 -1.45 4.16 -1.90
C GLN A 131 -2.71 4.42 -1.06
N PHE A 132 -3.45 3.37 -0.72
CA PHE A 132 -4.57 3.49 0.20
C PHE A 132 -4.12 3.86 1.61
N LEU A 133 -3.14 3.16 2.18
CA LEU A 133 -2.64 3.43 3.54
C LEU A 133 -1.90 4.77 3.66
N GLU A 134 -1.09 5.13 2.64
CA GLU A 134 -0.36 6.40 2.60
C GLU A 134 -1.32 7.61 2.67
N ARG A 135 -2.52 7.52 2.06
CA ARG A 135 -3.56 8.56 2.17
C ARG A 135 -4.10 8.77 3.58
N PHE A 136 -3.99 7.77 4.45
CA PHE A 136 -4.33 7.89 5.86
C PHE A 136 -3.13 8.27 6.74
N GLY A 137 -1.98 8.59 6.13
CA GLY A 137 -0.79 9.04 6.84
C GLY A 137 0.07 7.92 7.41
N LEU A 138 -0.19 6.66 7.06
CA LEU A 138 0.67 5.55 7.42
C LEU A 138 1.87 5.50 6.47
N PHE A 139 3.03 5.15 7.00
CA PHE A 139 4.26 4.93 6.25
C PHE A 139 4.87 3.57 6.60
N GLN A 140 5.65 3.03 5.67
CA GLN A 140 6.32 1.74 5.87
C GLN A 140 7.38 1.85 6.96
N THR A 141 7.35 0.91 7.90
CA THR A 141 8.33 0.80 9.00
C THR A 141 9.06 -0.53 9.01
N GLU A 142 8.51 -1.58 8.41
CA GLU A 142 9.12 -2.90 8.38
C GLU A 142 8.77 -3.63 7.06
N THR A 143 9.58 -4.64 6.74
CA THR A 143 9.28 -5.67 5.76
C THR A 143 9.24 -7.01 6.49
N ASP A 144 8.25 -7.82 6.18
CA ASP A 144 8.01 -9.16 6.74
C ASP A 144 7.74 -10.14 5.59
N SER A 145 7.65 -11.42 5.88
CA SER A 145 7.28 -12.45 4.90
C SER A 145 6.04 -13.19 5.34
N LEU A 146 5.12 -13.42 4.42
CA LEU A 146 3.93 -14.23 4.61
C LEU A 146 4.04 -15.54 3.82
N ASP A 147 3.94 -16.64 4.55
CA ASP A 147 3.70 -17.96 3.98
C ASP A 147 2.25 -18.13 3.53
N LEU A 148 2.03 -18.19 2.22
CA LEU A 148 0.72 -18.44 1.62
C LEU A 148 0.82 -19.56 0.58
N GLY A 149 0.12 -20.67 0.81
CA GLY A 149 0.04 -21.76 -0.16
C GLY A 149 1.35 -22.51 -0.45
N GLY A 150 2.39 -22.30 0.37
CA GLY A 150 3.73 -22.87 0.17
C GLY A 150 4.74 -21.91 -0.46
N ASP A 151 4.29 -20.71 -0.84
CA ASP A 151 5.15 -19.63 -1.32
C ASP A 151 5.38 -18.57 -0.22
N HIS A 152 6.60 -18.02 -0.17
CA HIS A 152 6.91 -16.85 0.64
C HIS A 152 6.60 -15.59 -0.16
N LEU A 153 5.59 -14.84 0.28
CA LEU A 153 5.26 -13.52 -0.26
C LEU A 153 5.82 -12.43 0.64
N GLU A 154 6.44 -11.41 0.07
CA GLU A 154 6.91 -10.26 0.83
C GLU A 154 5.72 -9.37 1.24
N GLU A 155 5.67 -9.00 2.53
CA GLU A 155 4.73 -8.05 3.10
C GLU A 155 5.48 -6.82 3.62
N HIS A 156 4.85 -5.66 3.53
CA HIS A 156 5.32 -4.44 4.15
C HIS A 156 4.39 -4.04 5.30
N VAL A 157 4.96 -3.62 6.42
CA VAL A 157 4.22 -3.13 7.57
C VAL A 157 4.18 -1.61 7.53
N TYR A 158 2.98 -1.06 7.64
CA TYR A 158 2.68 0.37 7.64
C TYR A 158 2.13 0.80 8.98
N THR A 159 2.58 1.94 9.51
CA THR A 159 2.04 2.55 10.73
C THR A 159 2.26 4.06 10.75
N THR A 160 1.75 4.76 11.75
CA THR A 160 1.88 6.23 11.90
C THR A 160 3.08 6.64 12.74
N THR A 161 3.79 5.70 13.36
CA THR A 161 4.89 5.98 14.29
C THR A 161 5.99 4.94 14.15
N GLY A 162 7.24 5.33 14.39
CA GLY A 162 8.39 4.45 14.26
C GLY A 162 9.41 5.05 13.32
N GLU A 163 10.51 4.33 13.09
CA GLU A 163 11.48 4.70 12.08
C GLU A 163 10.90 4.36 10.71
N ARG A 164 10.79 5.37 9.86
CA ARG A 164 10.39 5.14 8.48
C ARG A 164 11.49 4.35 7.81
N VAL A 165 11.15 3.23 7.17
CA VAL A 165 12.08 2.56 6.26
C VAL A 165 12.38 3.58 5.17
N ALA A 166 13.64 4.00 5.13
CA ALA A 166 14.13 4.95 4.15
C ALA A 166 13.73 4.50 2.74
N PRO A 167 13.69 5.43 1.76
CA PRO A 167 13.82 5.03 0.37
C PRO A 167 14.86 3.90 0.26
N ASN A 168 14.57 2.92 -0.59
CA ASN A 168 15.52 1.89 -1.03
C ASN A 168 16.97 2.41 -1.12
N ASP A 169 17.96 1.53 -0.93
CA ASP A 169 19.35 1.94 -1.14
C ASP A 169 19.60 2.24 -2.63
N PRO A 170 20.54 3.16 -2.94
CA PRO A 170 20.97 3.36 -4.32
C PRO A 170 21.71 2.11 -4.85
N ASP A 171 21.29 1.59 -6.00
CA ASP A 171 21.95 0.44 -6.65
C ASP A 171 23.23 0.82 -7.39
N VAL A 172 23.43 2.12 -7.63
CA VAL A 172 24.64 2.67 -8.24
C VAL A 172 25.26 3.72 -7.32
N GLU A 173 26.57 3.90 -7.44
CA GLU A 173 27.26 5.01 -6.77
C GLU A 173 26.64 6.34 -7.23
N VAL A 174 26.17 7.13 -6.28
CA VAL A 174 25.58 8.45 -6.54
C VAL A 174 26.74 9.45 -6.65
N PRO A 175 27.01 10.02 -7.83
CA PRO A 175 28.09 10.99 -7.98
C PRO A 175 27.69 12.34 -7.38
N SER A 176 28.66 13.21 -7.07
CA SER A 176 28.37 14.59 -6.61
C SER A 176 27.98 15.54 -7.75
N SER A 177 28.22 15.16 -9.00
CA SER A 177 27.80 15.88 -10.20
C SER A 177 27.65 14.93 -11.39
N VAL A 178 26.81 15.30 -12.35
CA VAL A 178 26.60 14.57 -13.61
C VAL A 178 26.56 15.56 -14.77
N THR A 179 27.01 15.14 -15.95
CA THR A 179 26.88 15.92 -17.18
C THR A 179 25.61 15.50 -17.91
N ASP A 180 24.71 16.46 -18.16
CA ASP A 180 23.46 16.30 -18.89
C ASP A 180 23.40 17.37 -20.00
N ASP A 181 23.24 16.97 -21.27
CA ASP A 181 23.21 17.87 -22.44
C ASP A 181 24.28 19.01 -22.44
N ASP A 182 25.55 18.63 -22.22
CA ASP A 182 26.73 19.52 -22.13
C ASP A 182 26.75 20.50 -20.92
N GLU A 183 25.77 20.41 -20.02
CA GLU A 183 25.73 21.13 -18.75
C GLU A 183 26.16 20.21 -17.59
N THR A 184 26.99 20.72 -16.68
CA THR A 184 27.31 19.99 -15.44
C THR A 184 26.33 20.42 -14.37
N VAL A 185 25.63 19.45 -13.77
CA VAL A 185 24.64 19.68 -12.72
C VAL A 185 25.05 18.93 -11.45
N ARG A 186 24.78 19.53 -10.30
CA ARG A 186 25.14 18.98 -8.99
C ARG A 186 24.00 18.17 -8.40
N LEU A 187 24.35 17.08 -7.72
CA LEU A 187 23.39 16.26 -6.99
C LEU A 187 23.32 16.75 -5.54
N ASP A 188 22.11 16.84 -4.99
CA ASP A 188 21.91 16.96 -3.55
C ASP A 188 21.78 15.56 -2.95
N HIS A 189 22.74 15.18 -2.10
CA HIS A 189 22.77 13.88 -1.43
C HIS A 189 21.86 13.82 -0.20
N ASP A 190 21.45 14.98 0.33
CA ASP A 190 20.58 15.09 1.49
C ASP A 190 19.09 15.07 1.08
N GLU A 191 18.77 15.41 -0.18
CA GLU A 191 17.40 15.41 -0.73
C GLU A 191 17.17 14.22 -1.69
N SER A 192 16.77 13.06 -1.14
CA SER A 192 16.36 11.90 -1.93
C SER A 192 14.84 11.71 -1.98
N VAL A 193 14.33 11.30 -3.15
CA VAL A 193 12.92 11.03 -3.41
C VAL A 193 12.74 9.52 -3.63
N PRO A 194 11.88 8.82 -2.87
CA PRO A 194 11.77 7.37 -2.97
C PRO A 194 11.23 6.88 -4.31
N GLY A 195 11.88 5.90 -4.93
CA GLY A 195 11.39 5.22 -6.13
C GLY A 195 10.92 3.80 -5.86
N THR A 196 10.27 3.18 -6.84
CA THR A 196 9.86 1.76 -6.80
C THR A 196 11.04 0.80 -6.85
N LEU A 197 12.19 1.20 -7.40
CA LEU A 197 13.39 0.35 -7.56
C LEU A 197 14.58 0.84 -6.75
N ALA A 198 14.90 2.13 -6.83
CA ALA A 198 15.89 2.83 -6.02
C ALA A 198 15.46 4.31 -5.87
N PRO A 199 16.09 5.13 -5.02
CA PRO A 199 15.73 6.53 -4.85
C PRO A 199 16.08 7.36 -6.10
N PHE A 200 15.50 8.54 -6.16
CA PHE A 200 15.88 9.60 -7.05
C PHE A 200 16.59 10.69 -6.25
N PHE A 201 17.55 11.38 -6.86
CA PHE A 201 18.24 12.52 -6.26
C PHE A 201 17.97 13.77 -7.09
N VAL A 202 17.77 14.91 -6.44
CA VAL A 202 17.48 16.18 -7.12
C VAL A 202 18.76 16.72 -7.77
N LEU A 203 18.63 17.19 -9.01
CA LEU A 203 19.69 17.89 -9.74
C LEU A 203 19.49 19.40 -9.66
N PHE A 204 20.56 20.11 -9.37
CA PHE A 204 20.62 21.57 -9.36
C PHE A 204 21.61 22.09 -10.40
N GLU A 205 21.29 23.22 -11.02
CA GLU A 205 22.24 23.96 -11.86
C GLU A 205 23.49 24.30 -11.04
N THR A 206 24.68 24.25 -11.66
CA THR A 206 25.93 24.45 -10.93
C THR A 206 25.97 25.82 -10.22
N ASP A 207 25.38 26.85 -10.83
CA ASP A 207 25.38 28.22 -10.32
C ASP A 207 24.17 28.58 -9.41
N SER A 208 23.22 27.66 -9.21
CA SER A 208 22.01 27.92 -8.40
C SER A 208 21.55 26.67 -7.62
N SER A 209 21.50 26.76 -6.30
CA SER A 209 20.92 25.72 -5.44
C SER A 209 19.40 25.84 -5.27
N PHE A 210 18.75 26.80 -5.95
CA PHE A 210 17.32 27.07 -5.79
C PHE A 210 16.50 26.68 -7.02
N GLN A 211 17.16 26.41 -8.15
CA GLN A 211 16.50 26.05 -9.40
C GLN A 211 16.76 24.57 -9.69
N ARG A 212 15.69 23.77 -9.59
CA ARG A 212 15.74 22.34 -9.89
C ARG A 212 15.89 22.15 -11.40
N TYR A 213 16.93 21.41 -11.79
CA TYR A 213 17.21 21.05 -13.17
C TYR A 213 16.49 19.76 -13.58
N GLY A 214 16.49 18.76 -12.69
CA GLY A 214 15.93 17.43 -12.99
C GLY A 214 16.17 16.43 -11.86
N TYR A 215 16.18 15.14 -12.20
CA TYR A 215 16.36 14.05 -11.23
C TYR A 215 17.33 12.99 -11.73
N PHE A 216 18.14 12.44 -10.83
CA PHE A 216 19.02 11.29 -11.06
C PHE A 216 18.38 10.01 -10.52
N CYS A 217 18.24 8.98 -11.35
CA CYS A 217 17.74 7.67 -10.96
C CYS A 217 18.89 6.79 -10.43
N SER A 218 18.94 6.53 -9.12
CA SER A 218 20.01 5.72 -8.52
C SER A 218 19.88 4.21 -8.74
N HIS A 219 18.86 3.76 -9.47
CA HIS A 219 18.73 2.36 -9.88
C HIS A 219 19.62 2.05 -11.10
N CYS A 220 19.70 3.00 -12.05
CA CYS A 220 20.37 2.78 -13.33
C CYS A 220 21.37 3.88 -13.72
N GLY A 221 21.54 4.90 -12.87
CA GLY A 221 22.47 6.01 -13.08
C GLY A 221 22.06 6.99 -14.18
N SER A 222 20.76 7.10 -14.49
CA SER A 222 20.26 7.92 -15.60
C SER A 222 19.58 9.20 -15.11
N THR A 223 19.79 10.30 -15.84
CA THR A 223 19.11 11.59 -15.68
C THR A 223 17.81 11.70 -16.48
N ASP A 224 17.49 10.69 -17.32
CA ASP A 224 16.28 10.64 -18.14
C ASP A 224 15.06 10.26 -17.28
N VAL A 225 14.66 11.21 -16.44
CA VAL A 225 13.57 11.13 -15.50
C VAL A 225 12.58 12.23 -15.83
N VAL A 226 11.37 11.83 -16.22
CA VAL A 226 10.28 12.78 -16.36
C VAL A 226 9.62 13.01 -15.01
N ALA A 227 9.51 14.28 -14.64
CA ALA A 227 8.66 14.74 -13.57
C ALA A 227 7.39 15.33 -14.19
N ASP A 228 6.23 15.07 -13.59
CA ASP A 228 5.01 15.80 -13.93
C ASP A 228 4.71 16.90 -12.92
N GLY A 229 3.71 17.74 -13.23
CA GLY A 229 3.30 18.85 -12.35
C GLY A 229 2.67 18.42 -11.03
N LEU A 230 2.64 17.12 -10.74
CA LEU A 230 2.24 16.56 -9.45
C LEU A 230 3.42 15.89 -8.76
N ASP A 231 4.67 16.23 -9.09
CA ASP A 231 5.90 15.66 -8.53
C ASP A 231 6.05 14.14 -8.73
N ARG A 232 5.31 13.51 -9.66
CA ARG A 232 5.51 12.08 -9.96
C ARG A 232 6.71 11.92 -10.87
N LEU A 233 7.62 11.04 -10.49
CA LEU A 233 8.84 10.77 -11.25
C LEU A 233 8.72 9.44 -11.99
N LYS A 234 9.25 9.40 -13.22
CA LYS A 234 9.43 8.14 -13.94
C LYS A 234 10.73 8.18 -14.71
N CYS A 235 11.64 7.28 -14.36
CA CYS A 235 12.81 7.01 -15.19
C CYS A 235 12.36 6.35 -16.49
N GLN A 236 12.69 6.96 -17.62
CA GLN A 236 12.33 6.43 -18.93
C GLN A 236 13.15 5.19 -19.30
N ARG A 237 14.35 5.05 -18.72
CA ARG A 237 15.28 3.96 -18.98
C ARG A 237 14.92 2.66 -18.27
N CYS A 238 14.81 2.69 -16.94
CA CYS A 238 14.59 1.47 -16.13
C CYS A 238 13.16 1.33 -15.59
N ARG A 239 12.28 2.30 -15.87
CA ARG A 239 10.90 2.33 -15.36
C ARG A 239 10.80 2.42 -13.83
N ASN A 240 11.86 2.79 -13.13
CA ASN A 240 11.75 3.25 -11.75
C ASN A 240 10.75 4.41 -11.68
N THR A 241 9.82 4.39 -10.73
CA THR A 241 8.79 5.43 -10.59
C THR A 241 8.68 5.93 -9.16
N HIS A 242 8.38 7.21 -8.99
CA HIS A 242 7.92 7.81 -7.75
C HIS A 242 6.49 8.32 -7.97
N ARG A 243 5.60 8.01 -7.03
CA ARG A 243 4.28 8.64 -6.96
C ARG A 243 4.30 9.61 -5.78
N ALA A 244 3.83 10.83 -6.03
CA ALA A 244 4.00 11.98 -5.14
C ALA A 244 3.09 11.99 -3.90
N ASP A 245 2.37 10.91 -3.63
CA ASP A 245 1.66 10.70 -2.37
C ASP A 245 2.61 10.36 -1.20
N ARG A 246 3.92 10.23 -1.43
CA ARG A 246 4.97 10.07 -0.41
C ARG A 246 5.69 11.39 -0.04
N TRP A 247 4.96 12.42 0.42
CA TRP A 247 5.59 13.58 1.07
C TRP A 247 5.44 13.55 2.59
N ASP A 248 6.58 13.73 3.26
CA ASP A 248 6.74 13.85 4.70
C ASP A 248 5.96 15.04 5.28
N ARG A 249 5.11 14.79 6.28
CA ARG A 249 4.47 15.86 7.07
C ARG A 249 5.39 16.43 8.17
N ALA A 250 6.69 16.54 7.92
CA ALA A 250 7.61 17.19 8.86
C ALA A 250 7.59 18.74 8.80
N TYR A 251 6.73 19.35 7.96
CA TYR A 251 6.68 20.81 7.79
C TYR A 251 5.26 21.44 7.75
N LEU A 252 4.24 20.79 8.34
CA LEU A 252 2.96 21.46 8.64
C LEU A 252 2.49 21.18 10.07
#